data_AF-X1MI59-F1
#
_entry.id   AF-X1MI59-F1
#
_cell.length_a   1.000
_cell.length_b   1.000
_cell.length_c   1.000
_cell.angle_alpha   90.00
_cell.angle_beta   90.00
_cell.angle_gamma   90.00
#
_symmetry.space_group_name_H-M   'P 1'
#
loop_
_entity.id
_entity.type
_entity.pdbx_description
1 polymer ?
#
loop_
_entity_poly.entity_id
_entity_poly.type
_entity_poly.pdbx_seq_one_letter_code
_entity_poly.pdbx_strand_id
1 'polypeptide(L)'
;NLPFVIGQMGQNGPDGASDKMQNIKDAQASMEKIPEFKGNVKVVKTDVFWDRKAAELVKNWREHIDEWEKVGSDFGYHYLGSAITFSKIGRAFGQATLELMKAKK
;
A
#
# COMPACT_ATOMS: atom_id res chain seq x y z
N ASN A 1 -1.32 21.93 -13.36
CA ASN A 1 -0.98 20.50 -13.24
C ASN A 1 -2.09 19.75 -12.54
N LEU A 2 -2.42 18.52 -12.96
CA LEU A 2 -3.39 17.64 -12.31
C LEU A 2 -2.75 17.04 -11.04
N PRO A 3 -3.38 17.11 -9.83
CA PRO A 3 -2.84 16.41 -8.68
C PRO A 3 -2.97 14.89 -8.85
N PHE A 4 -1.98 14.14 -8.40
CA PHE A 4 -2.04 12.68 -8.41
C PHE A 4 -1.35 12.06 -7.20
N VAL A 5 -1.78 10.83 -6.87
CA VAL A 5 -1.25 10.05 -5.75
C VAL A 5 -0.55 8.82 -6.30
N ILE A 6 0.66 8.56 -5.80
CA ILE A 6 1.42 7.35 -6.08
C ILE A 6 1.22 6.38 -4.91
N GLY A 7 0.76 5.17 -5.20
CA GLY A 7 0.88 4.06 -4.26
C GLY A 7 2.30 3.50 -4.30
N GLN A 8 3.08 3.73 -3.25
CA GLN A 8 4.36 3.04 -3.10
C GLN A 8 4.07 1.55 -2.92
N MET A 9 4.83 0.72 -3.60
CA MET A 9 4.70 -0.73 -3.54
C MET A 9 4.92 -1.24 -2.10
N GLY A 10 4.05 -2.16 -1.67
CA GLY A 10 4.03 -2.72 -0.31
C GLY A 10 3.74 -4.22 -0.30
N GLN A 11 4.04 -4.91 -1.40
CA GLN A 11 3.94 -6.36 -1.48
C GLN A 11 4.76 -7.01 -0.36
N ASN A 12 4.32 -8.17 0.11
CA ASN A 12 4.93 -8.92 1.19
C ASN A 12 4.95 -8.19 2.56
N GLY A 13 4.27 -7.05 2.67
CA GLY A 13 4.12 -6.33 3.93
C GLY A 13 5.36 -5.51 4.32
N PRO A 14 5.34 -4.93 5.54
CA PRO A 14 6.36 -3.99 6.00
C PRO A 14 7.75 -4.64 6.12
N ASP A 15 7.80 -5.93 6.46
CA ASP A 15 9.05 -6.66 6.72
C ASP A 15 9.48 -7.54 5.53
N GLY A 16 8.73 -7.54 4.43
CA GLY A 16 8.93 -8.42 3.28
C GLY A 16 9.74 -7.81 2.11
N ALA A 17 10.30 -6.62 2.30
CA ALA A 17 11.05 -5.94 1.25
C ALA A 17 12.50 -6.47 1.15
N SER A 18 12.88 -6.95 -0.03
CA SER A 18 14.29 -7.17 -0.38
C SER A 18 14.99 -5.83 -0.69
N ASP A 19 16.33 -5.81 -0.72
CA ASP A 19 17.10 -4.61 -1.10
C ASP A 19 16.67 -4.03 -2.46
N LYS A 20 16.43 -4.90 -3.45
CA LYS A 20 15.95 -4.49 -4.77
C LYS A 20 14.56 -3.86 -4.71
N MET A 21 13.69 -4.41 -3.87
CA MET A 21 12.36 -3.85 -3.62
C MET A 21 12.46 -2.50 -2.89
N GLN A 22 13.36 -2.37 -1.93
CA GLN A 22 13.60 -1.13 -1.21
C GLN A 22 14.06 -0.01 -2.15
N ASN A 23 14.95 -0.30 -3.09
CA ASN A 23 15.35 0.67 -4.12
C ASN A 23 14.17 1.20 -4.94
N ILE A 24 13.22 0.33 -5.30
CA ILE A 24 12.00 0.72 -6.03
C ILE A 24 11.09 1.55 -5.13
N LYS A 25 10.90 1.16 -3.86
CA LYS A 25 10.12 1.90 -2.88
C LYS A 25 10.68 3.31 -2.70
N ASP A 26 11.99 3.45 -2.57
CA ASP A 26 12.66 4.73 -2.39
C ASP A 26 12.52 5.62 -3.64
N ALA A 27 12.67 5.05 -4.83
CA ALA A 27 12.43 5.75 -6.09
C ALA A 27 10.97 6.28 -6.17
N GLN A 28 9.97 5.45 -5.86
CA GLN A 28 8.57 5.87 -5.82
C GLN A 28 8.32 6.99 -4.79
N ALA A 29 8.89 6.87 -3.59
CA ALA A 29 8.77 7.89 -2.54
C ALA A 29 9.49 9.21 -2.89
N SER A 30 10.57 9.14 -3.66
CA SER A 30 11.34 10.33 -4.05
C SER A 30 10.54 11.31 -4.92
N MET A 31 9.47 10.86 -5.57
CA MET A 31 8.67 11.66 -6.50
C MET A 31 8.01 12.88 -5.82
N GLU A 32 7.66 12.79 -4.53
CA GLU A 32 7.17 13.95 -3.75
C GLU A 32 8.22 15.05 -3.60
N LYS A 33 9.51 14.72 -3.72
CA LYS A 33 10.64 15.63 -3.48
C LYS A 33 11.12 16.33 -4.75
N ILE A 34 10.64 15.92 -5.92
CA ILE A 34 10.99 16.55 -7.18
C ILE A 34 10.38 17.96 -7.21
N PRO A 35 11.16 19.03 -7.50
CA PRO A 35 10.67 20.40 -7.47
C PRO A 35 9.41 20.63 -8.32
N GLU A 36 9.32 20.01 -9.50
CA GLU A 36 8.18 20.07 -10.41
C GLU A 36 6.88 19.51 -9.79
N PHE A 37 6.99 18.58 -8.84
CA PHE A 37 5.86 17.89 -8.21
C PHE A 37 5.49 18.44 -6.83
N LYS A 38 6.21 19.44 -6.34
CA LYS A 38 5.95 20.06 -5.04
C LYS A 38 4.50 20.58 -4.96
N GLY A 39 3.74 20.06 -3.99
CA GLY A 39 2.33 20.42 -3.79
C GLY A 39 1.36 19.83 -4.82
N ASN A 40 1.82 19.01 -5.75
CA ASN A 40 0.99 18.37 -6.78
C ASN A 40 0.97 16.84 -6.69
N VAL A 41 1.98 16.23 -6.05
CA VAL A 41 2.09 14.78 -5.88
C VAL A 41 2.15 14.41 -4.42
N LYS A 42 1.46 13.32 -4.06
CA LYS A 42 1.68 12.61 -2.79
C LYS A 42 1.98 11.13 -3.02
N VAL A 43 2.74 10.53 -2.13
CA VAL A 43 3.05 9.11 -2.08
C VAL A 43 2.43 8.52 -0.83
N VAL A 44 1.67 7.45 -1.02
CA VAL A 44 1.10 6.65 0.08
C VAL A 44 1.87 5.35 0.18
N LYS A 45 2.52 5.13 1.33
CA LYS A 45 3.18 3.86 1.67
C LYS A 45 2.11 2.82 1.93
N THR A 46 1.98 1.82 1.06
CA THR A 46 0.86 0.87 1.13
C THR A 46 1.10 -0.30 2.10
N ASP A 47 2.36 -0.61 2.38
CA ASP A 47 2.79 -1.66 3.31
C ASP A 47 2.29 -1.45 4.74
N VAL A 48 2.13 -0.21 5.18
CA VAL A 48 1.63 0.12 6.54
C VAL A 48 0.19 -0.35 6.78
N PHE A 49 -0.56 -0.68 5.71
CA PHE A 49 -1.95 -1.11 5.79
C PHE A 49 -2.12 -2.63 5.85
N TRP A 50 -1.02 -3.37 5.94
CA TRP A 50 -0.99 -4.82 5.98
C TRP A 50 -1.95 -5.42 7.02
N ASP A 51 -2.84 -6.29 6.55
CA ASP A 51 -3.74 -7.05 7.42
C ASP A 51 -2.98 -8.13 8.19
N ARG A 52 -2.70 -7.83 9.47
CA ARG A 52 -2.00 -8.74 10.37
C ARG A 52 -2.73 -10.06 10.59
N LYS A 53 -4.07 -10.08 10.53
CA LYS A 53 -4.83 -11.32 10.73
C LYS A 53 -4.63 -12.25 9.53
N ALA A 54 -4.75 -11.71 8.32
CA ALA A 54 -4.43 -12.45 7.10
C ALA A 54 -2.95 -12.88 7.07
N ALA A 55 -2.04 -12.03 7.55
CA ALA A 55 -0.61 -12.31 7.58
C ALA A 55 -0.21 -13.47 8.50
N GLU A 56 -0.95 -13.66 9.60
CA GLU A 56 -0.76 -14.83 10.46
C GLU A 56 -1.39 -16.08 9.84
N LEU A 57 -2.63 -15.99 9.34
CA LEU A 57 -3.34 -17.14 8.78
C LEU A 57 -2.69 -17.69 7.51
N VAL A 58 -2.05 -16.85 6.68
CA VAL A 58 -1.40 -17.32 5.44
C VAL A 58 -0.23 -18.28 5.72
N LYS A 59 0.34 -18.30 6.94
CA LYS A 59 1.48 -19.18 7.29
C LYS A 59 1.09 -20.66 7.32
N ASN A 60 -0.15 -20.96 7.69
CA ASN A 60 -0.69 -22.32 7.78
C ASN A 60 -2.12 -22.41 7.22
N TRP A 61 -2.43 -21.63 6.18
CA TRP A 61 -3.79 -21.49 5.62
C TRP A 61 -4.43 -22.81 5.18
N ARG A 62 -3.65 -23.82 4.80
CA ARG A 62 -4.16 -25.15 4.43
C ARG A 62 -4.82 -25.88 5.59
N GLU A 63 -4.42 -25.56 6.82
CA GLU A 63 -5.00 -26.08 8.06
C GLU A 63 -6.21 -25.24 8.52
N HIS A 64 -6.40 -24.05 7.94
CA HIS A 64 -7.37 -23.03 8.35
C HIS A 64 -8.10 -22.42 7.13
N ILE A 65 -8.55 -23.26 6.20
CA ILE A 65 -9.14 -22.80 4.92
C ILE A 65 -10.35 -21.89 5.19
N ASP A 66 -11.26 -22.32 6.07
CA ASP A 66 -12.47 -21.56 6.42
C ASP A 66 -12.17 -20.21 7.10
N GLU A 67 -11.06 -20.09 7.83
CA GLU A 67 -10.62 -18.80 8.37
C GLU A 67 -9.90 -17.95 7.34
N TRP A 68 -9.10 -18.57 6.47
CA TRP A 68 -8.34 -17.90 5.42
C TRP A 68 -9.26 -17.21 4.42
N GLU A 69 -10.28 -17.91 3.91
CA GLU A 69 -11.24 -17.38 2.95
C GLU A 69 -12.02 -16.15 3.45
N LYS A 70 -12.07 -15.94 4.78
CA LYS A 70 -12.72 -14.77 5.39
C LYS A 70 -11.85 -13.52 5.39
N VAL A 71 -10.53 -13.66 5.21
CA VAL A 71 -9.58 -12.55 5.41
C VAL A 71 -8.59 -12.35 4.27
N GLY A 72 -8.38 -13.36 3.44
CA GLY A 72 -7.44 -13.33 2.34
C GLY A 72 -7.87 -14.23 1.19
N SER A 73 -7.25 -13.99 0.04
CA SER A 73 -7.54 -14.73 -1.19
C SER A 73 -6.30 -14.97 -2.04
N ASP A 74 -5.11 -14.52 -1.60
CA ASP A 74 -3.84 -14.69 -2.31
C ASP A 74 -2.64 -14.49 -1.35
N PHE A 75 -1.41 -14.54 -1.85
CA PHE A 75 -0.20 -14.42 -1.03
C PHE A 75 0.35 -12.99 -0.96
N GLY A 76 1.54 -12.87 -0.34
CA GLY A 76 2.16 -11.58 -0.03
C GLY A 76 2.32 -10.64 -1.24
N TYR A 77 2.59 -11.20 -2.43
CA TYR A 77 2.78 -10.39 -3.65
C TYR A 77 1.51 -9.64 -4.09
N HIS A 78 0.33 -10.08 -3.65
CA HIS A 78 -0.97 -9.45 -3.91
C HIS A 78 -1.65 -8.95 -2.64
N TYR A 79 -0.88 -8.50 -1.64
CA TYR A 79 -1.43 -7.96 -0.39
C TYR A 79 -2.37 -8.93 0.33
N LEU A 80 -2.03 -10.22 0.26
CA LEU A 80 -2.79 -11.33 0.82
C LEU A 80 -4.19 -11.51 0.21
N GLY A 81 -4.52 -10.79 -0.86
CA GLY A 81 -5.91 -10.66 -1.31
C GLY A 81 -6.83 -10.02 -0.25
N SER A 82 -6.26 -9.35 0.76
CA SER A 82 -7.05 -8.86 1.91
C SER A 82 -7.86 -7.62 1.55
N ALA A 83 -9.19 -7.75 1.63
CA ALA A 83 -10.12 -6.64 1.46
C ALA A 83 -9.84 -5.51 2.47
N ILE A 84 -9.33 -5.81 3.67
CA ILE A 84 -8.95 -4.82 4.67
C ILE A 84 -7.76 -4.01 4.19
N THR A 85 -6.70 -4.66 3.71
CA THR A 85 -5.51 -3.98 3.17
C THR A 85 -5.91 -3.06 2.02
N PHE A 86 -6.65 -3.56 1.03
CA PHE A 86 -7.08 -2.76 -0.13
C PHE A 86 -8.02 -1.61 0.26
N SER A 87 -8.96 -1.83 1.17
CA SER A 87 -9.88 -0.77 1.63
C SER A 87 -9.12 0.36 2.33
N LYS A 88 -8.12 0.02 3.15
CA LYS A 88 -7.28 1.02 3.83
C LYS A 88 -6.38 1.79 2.85
N ILE A 89 -5.80 1.10 1.85
CA ILE A 89 -5.07 1.74 0.75
C ILE A 89 -5.97 2.73 0.00
N GLY A 90 -7.17 2.30 -0.40
CA GLY A 90 -8.13 3.16 -1.10
C GLY A 90 -8.52 4.39 -0.29
N ARG A 91 -8.78 4.22 1.01
CA ARG A 91 -9.04 5.34 1.93
C ARG A 91 -7.87 6.31 1.99
N ALA A 92 -6.64 5.80 2.10
CA ALA A 92 -5.44 6.63 2.14
C ALA A 92 -5.21 7.41 0.84
N PHE A 93 -5.45 6.79 -0.32
CA PHE A 93 -5.39 7.48 -1.60
C PHE A 93 -6.45 8.60 -1.71
N GLY A 94 -7.68 8.33 -1.27
CA GLY A 94 -8.74 9.33 -1.23
C GLY A 94 -8.37 10.51 -0.33
N GLN A 95 -7.85 10.24 0.87
CA GLN A 95 -7.42 11.26 1.80
C GLN A 95 -6.26 12.11 1.25
N ALA A 96 -5.24 11.47 0.65
CA ALA A 96 -4.13 12.18 0.03
C ALA A 96 -4.58 13.05 -1.15
N THR A 97 -5.54 12.58 -1.94
CA THR A 97 -6.15 13.36 -3.03
C THR A 97 -6.87 14.59 -2.48
N LEU A 98 -7.69 14.44 -1.44
CA LEU A 98 -8.40 15.57 -0.81
C LEU A 98 -7.43 16.61 -0.24
N GLU A 99 -6.31 16.18 0.34
CA GLU A 99 -5.26 17.08 0.83
C GLU A 99 -4.63 17.89 -0.30
N LEU A 100 -4.27 17.24 -1.41
CA LEU A 100 -3.74 17.91 -2.60
C LEU A 100 -4.76 18.90 -3.19
N MET A 101 -6.05 18.55 -3.21
CA MET A 101 -7.10 19.43 -3.71
C MET A 101 -7.32 20.66 -2.82
N LYS A 102 -7.21 20.51 -1.49
CA LYS A 102 -7.33 21.63 -0.54
C LYS A 102 -6.14 22.59 -0.64
N ALA A 103 -4.93 22.06 -0.77
CA ALA A 103 -3.71 22.87 -0.86
C ALA A 103 -3.61 23.73 -2.13
N LYS A 104 -4.46 23.48 -3.14
CA LYS A 104 -4.54 24.27 -4.38
C LYS A 104 -5.52 25.43 -4.33
N LYS A 105 -6.41 25.47 -3.34
CA LYS A 105 -7.31 26.61 -3.14
C LYS A 105 -6.56 27.74 -2.46
#